data_AF-A0A257A3W7-F1
#
_entry.id   AF-A0A257A3W7-F1
#
_cell.length_a   1.000
_cell.length_b   1.000
_cell.length_c   1.000
_cell.angle_alpha   90.00
_cell.angle_beta   90.00
_cell.angle_gamma   90.00
#
_symmetry.space_group_name_H-M   'P 1'
#
loop_
_entity.id
_entity.type
_entity.pdbx_description
1 polymer ?
#
loop_
_entity_poly.entity_id
_entity_poly.type
_entity_poly.pdbx_seq_one_letter_code
_entity_poly.pdbx_strand_id
1 'polypeptide(L)' 'MGLCAICGKPGKMFTCAMCGRNFCMEHFDVPHGICINCKPKINK' A
#
# COMPACT_ATOMS: atom_id res chain seq x y z
N MET A 1 -15.51 5.28 -1.88
CA MET A 1 -14.84 4.97 -0.60
C MET A 1 -13.75 3.96 -0.90
N GLY A 2 -12.47 4.29 -0.72
CA GLY A 2 -11.42 3.29 -0.88
C GLY A 2 -11.52 2.27 0.25
N LEU A 3 -11.09 1.03 0.00
CA LEU A 3 -10.81 0.00 1.01
C LEU A 3 -9.35 -0.43 0.86
N CYS A 4 -8.70 -0.79 1.97
CA CYS A 4 -7.35 -1.37 1.90
C CYS A 4 -7.40 -2.69 1.13
N ALA A 5 -6.59 -2.84 0.09
CA ALA A 5 -6.56 -4.04 -0.74
C ALA A 5 -5.98 -5.29 -0.01
N ILE A 6 -5.45 -5.14 1.21
CA ILE A 6 -4.97 -6.27 2.04
C ILE A 6 -5.98 -6.62 3.13
N CYS A 7 -6.36 -5.67 3.99
CA CYS A 7 -7.22 -5.95 5.14
C CYS A 7 -8.70 -5.59 4.94
N GLY A 8 -9.06 -4.97 3.81
CA GLY A 8 -10.44 -4.58 3.51
C GLY A 8 -11.00 -3.45 4.40
N LYS A 9 -10.20 -2.86 5.30
CA LYS A 9 -10.66 -1.81 6.20
C LYS A 9 -10.82 -0.47 5.47
N PRO A 10 -11.91 0.30 5.73
CA PRO A 10 -12.02 1.69 5.34
C PRO A 10 -11.09 2.57 6.19
N GLY A 11 -10.60 3.69 5.65
CA GLY A 11 -9.70 4.60 6.37
C GLY A 11 -8.83 5.46 5.45
N LYS A 12 -7.81 6.13 6.03
CA LYS A 12 -6.82 6.90 5.27
C LYS A 12 -6.02 5.94 4.39
N MET A 13 -6.14 6.11 3.09
CA MET A 13 -5.52 5.25 2.09
C MET A 13 -4.38 5.93 1.37
N PHE A 14 -3.37 5.12 1.10
CA PHE A 14 -2.18 5.47 0.36
C PHE A 14 -2.14 4.60 -0.89
N THR A 15 -1.91 5.25 -2.03
CA THR A 15 -1.82 4.58 -3.32
C THR A 15 -0.40 4.09 -3.53
N CYS A 16 -0.21 2.79 -3.72
CA CYS A 16 1.09 2.24 -4.05
C CYS A 16 1.53 2.69 -5.44
N ALA A 17 2.67 3.36 -5.54
CA ALA A 17 3.23 3.81 -6.82
C ALA A 17 3.55 2.65 -7.78
N MET A 18 3.78 1.44 -7.26
CA MET A 18 4.14 0.27 -8.06
C MET A 18 2.94 -0.53 -8.58
N CYS A 19 1.87 -0.68 -7.80
CA CYS A 19 0.71 -1.52 -8.20
C CYS A 19 -0.60 -0.75 -8.37
N GLY A 20 -0.62 0.56 -8.05
CA GLY A 20 -1.78 1.43 -8.22
C GLY A 20 -2.95 1.15 -7.27
N ARG A 21 -2.82 0.21 -6.34
CA ARG A 21 -3.86 -0.14 -5.36
C ARG A 21 -3.77 0.72 -4.10
N ASN A 22 -4.89 0.80 -3.38
CA ASN A 22 -5.02 1.56 -2.13
C ASN A 22 -4.74 0.68 -0.90
N PHE A 23 -3.97 1.19 0.04
CA PHE A 23 -3.59 0.50 1.27
C PHE A 23 -3.70 1.42 2.49
N CYS A 24 -4.04 0.87 3.65
CA CYS A 24 -3.97 1.61 4.90
C CYS A 24 -2.50 1.80 5.34
N MET A 25 -2.26 2.72 6.29
CA MET A 25 -0.91 3.01 6.80
C MET A 25 -0.15 1.78 7.31
N GLU A 26 -0.84 0.79 7.87
CA GLU A 26 -0.22 -0.44 8.37
C GLU A 26 0.37 -1.30 7.24
N HIS A 27 -0.24 -1.24 6.05
CA HIS A 27 0.16 -2.05 4.89
C HIS A 27 0.84 -1.21 3.79
N PHE A 28 1.13 0.05 4.09
CA PHE A 28 1.80 0.98 3.20
C PHE A 28 3.16 1.35 3.77
N ASP A 29 4.20 1.11 2.98
CA ASP A 29 5.55 1.54 3.28
C ASP A 29 5.71 3.00 2.83
N VAL A 30 5.55 3.91 3.81
CA VAL A 30 5.70 5.36 3.64
C VAL A 30 7.08 5.77 3.10
N PRO A 31 8.22 5.25 3.60
CA PRO A 31 9.52 5.72 3.11
C PRO A 31 9.76 5.42 1.64
N HIS A 32 9.21 4.33 1.10
CA HIS A 32 9.35 3.98 -0.32
C HIS A 32 8.11 4.33 -1.17
N GLY A 33 7.01 4.79 -0.57
CA GLY A 33 5.77 5.15 -1.29
C GLY A 33 5.04 3.97 -1.93
N ILE A 34 5.21 2.76 -1.39
CA ILE A 34 4.69 1.51 -1.97
C ILE A 34 4.06 0.61 -0.90
N CYS A 35 3.28 -0.38 -1.30
CA CYS A 35 2.73 -1.34 -0.35
C CYS A 35 3.77 -2.39 0.08
N ILE A 36 3.53 -3.01 1.24
CA ILE A 36 4.41 -4.04 1.80
C ILE A 36 4.62 -5.25 0.85
N ASN A 37 3.67 -5.53 -0.04
CA ASN A 37 3.79 -6.59 -1.05
C ASN A 37 4.71 -6.21 -2.22
N CYS A 38 4.82 -4.91 -2.52
CA CYS A 38 5.71 -4.39 -3.56
C CYS A 38 7.12 -4.11 -3.02
N LYS A 39 7.26 -3.87 -1.72
CA LYS A 39 8.55 -3.66 -1.03
C LYS A 39 9.64 -4.68 -1.37
N PRO A 40 9.41 -6.00 -1.39
CA PRO A 40 10.47 -6.95 -1.78
C PRO A 40 10.86 -6.87 -3.26
N LYS A 41 10.11 -6.18 -4.12
CA LYS A 41 10.37 -6.08 -5.57
C LYS A 41 11.31 -4.93 -5.95
N ILE A 42 11.47 -3.92 -5.09
CA ILE A 42 12.38 -2.78 -5.32
C ILE A 42 13.83 -3.09 -4.91
N ASN A 43 14.05 -4.13 -4.11
CA ASN A 43 15.37 -4.44 -3.54
C ASN A 43 16.04 -5.65 -4.24
N LYS A 44 15.70 -5.88 -5.51
CA LYS A 44 16.21 -6.96 -6.35
C LYS A 44 16.63 -6.40 -7.71
#